data_AF-A0A8C0SXQ6-F1
#
_entry.id   AF-A0A8C0SXQ6-F1
#
_cell.length_a   1.000
_cell.length_b   1.000
_cell.length_c   1.000
_cell.angle_alpha   90.00
_cell.angle_beta   90.00
_cell.angle_gamma   90.00
#
_symmetry.space_group_name_H-M   'P 1'
#
loop_
_entity.id
_entity.type
_entity.pdbx_description
1 polymer ?
#
loop_
_entity_poly.entity_id
_entity_poly.type
_entity_poly.pdbx_seq_one_letter_code
_entity_poly.pdbx_strand_id
1 'polypeptide(L)'
;MPRCLEAAGSCGLTAPPTRGPAGPGGRRHRGPQPRKACFGSLVPLLHLHGKAWPLPARQFRGTWKAEIMFTKEPGMVAGNKEDMWLHIDAAYAGSSFICPEFRHLLNGVEFADSFNFNPHKWLLVNFDCSAMWVKKRTDLIGAFKLDPLYLKHNHQDSGLITDYRHWQLPLGRRFRSLKMWFVFRMYGVKGLQAYIRKHVRLAHEFERLVQQDPRFEICTEVTLGLVCFRLKGSNRLNEELLERINSAKKIHLVPCHLRDKFVLRFAICARTVESAHVQLAWKHVAQLATSLLATPRD
;
A
#
# COMPACT_ATOMS: atom_id res chain seq x y z
N MET A 1 -28.52 31.80 -16.68
CA MET A 1 -29.67 31.74 -17.62
C MET A 1 -29.50 32.87 -18.63
N PRO A 2 -29.83 32.74 -19.93
CA PRO A 2 -30.72 31.76 -20.58
C PRO A 2 -30.00 30.83 -21.60
N ARG A 3 -30.35 29.53 -21.63
CA ARG A 3 -31.17 28.76 -22.62
C ARG A 3 -30.53 28.54 -24.00
N CYS A 4 -30.24 27.27 -24.30
CA CYS A 4 -30.58 26.62 -25.57
C CYS A 4 -30.95 25.15 -25.30
N LEU A 5 -32.14 24.79 -25.77
CA LEU A 5 -32.75 23.46 -25.77
C LEU A 5 -32.24 22.65 -26.98
N GLU A 6 -32.36 21.32 -26.83
CA GLU A 6 -32.66 20.31 -27.87
C GLU A 6 -31.68 20.03 -29.00
N ALA A 7 -31.08 18.83 -28.92
CA ALA A 7 -31.12 17.86 -30.03
C ALA A 7 -31.00 16.44 -29.43
N ALA A 8 -32.14 15.76 -29.28
CA ALA A 8 -32.20 14.34 -28.97
C ALA A 8 -32.06 13.55 -30.28
N GLY A 9 -31.00 12.76 -30.39
CA GLY A 9 -30.82 11.76 -31.44
C GLY A 9 -30.97 10.36 -30.85
N SER A 10 -32.02 9.67 -31.26
CA SER A 10 -32.35 8.30 -30.87
C SER A 10 -31.33 7.31 -31.42
N CYS A 11 -30.82 6.42 -30.55
CA CYS A 11 -30.13 5.21 -30.97
C CYS A 11 -30.82 4.03 -30.30
N GLY A 12 -31.53 3.24 -31.09
CA GLY A 12 -32.30 2.09 -30.64
C GLY A 12 -31.37 1.00 -30.10
N LEU A 13 -31.62 0.58 -28.87
CA LEU A 13 -31.05 -0.63 -28.29
C LEU A 13 -32.05 -1.78 -28.49
N THR A 14 -31.74 -2.70 -29.38
CA THR A 14 -32.42 -3.98 -29.52
C THR A 14 -32.04 -4.89 -28.35
N ALA A 15 -33.05 -5.37 -27.62
CA ALA A 15 -32.88 -6.34 -26.54
C ALA A 15 -32.63 -7.75 -27.10
N PRO A 16 -31.75 -8.57 -26.49
CA PRO A 16 -31.61 -9.97 -26.86
C PRO A 16 -32.77 -10.82 -26.28
N PRO A 17 -33.16 -11.92 -26.94
CA PRO A 17 -34.38 -12.65 -26.62
C PRO A 17 -34.28 -13.47 -25.32
N THR A 18 -35.41 -13.56 -24.63
CA THR A 18 -35.64 -14.37 -23.45
C THR A 18 -35.63 -15.88 -23.80
N ARG A 19 -34.91 -16.70 -23.01
CA ARG A 19 -34.98 -18.16 -23.09
C ARG A 19 -36.05 -18.68 -22.12
N GLY A 20 -37.00 -19.46 -22.63
CA GLY A 20 -38.02 -20.17 -21.86
C GLY A 20 -37.47 -21.36 -21.06
N PRO A 21 -38.32 -22.01 -20.23
CA PRO A 21 -37.88 -22.98 -19.22
C PRO A 21 -37.61 -24.37 -19.83
N ALA A 22 -36.52 -25.00 -19.40
CA ALA A 22 -36.18 -26.38 -19.74
C ALA A 22 -36.69 -27.35 -18.66
N GLY A 23 -37.38 -28.42 -19.10
CA GLY A 23 -37.93 -29.48 -18.24
C GLY A 23 -36.89 -30.42 -17.60
N PRO A 24 -37.33 -31.35 -16.73
CA PRO A 24 -36.44 -32.07 -15.82
C PRO A 24 -35.97 -33.41 -16.43
N GLY A 25 -34.67 -33.66 -16.40
CA GLY A 25 -34.14 -35.00 -16.70
C GLY A 25 -32.73 -34.98 -17.27
N GLY A 26 -31.72 -35.22 -16.44
CA GLY A 26 -30.36 -35.43 -16.91
C GLY A 26 -29.33 -35.33 -15.79
N ARG A 27 -29.00 -36.46 -15.16
CA ARG A 27 -27.87 -36.58 -14.23
C ARG A 27 -26.58 -36.10 -14.91
N ARG A 28 -25.88 -35.13 -14.30
CA ARG A 28 -24.50 -34.80 -14.67
C ARG A 28 -23.57 -35.05 -13.48
N HIS A 29 -22.58 -35.88 -13.72
CA HIS A 29 -21.44 -36.16 -12.85
C HIS A 29 -20.75 -34.86 -12.42
N ARG A 30 -20.48 -34.70 -11.11
CA ARG A 30 -19.63 -33.63 -10.57
C ARG A 30 -18.16 -34.04 -10.69
N GLY A 31 -17.45 -33.44 -11.64
CA GLY A 31 -15.98 -33.40 -11.63
C GLY A 31 -15.47 -32.38 -10.60
N PRO A 32 -14.21 -32.53 -10.13
CA PRO A 32 -13.66 -31.72 -9.03
C PRO A 32 -13.48 -30.25 -9.45
N GLN A 33 -13.92 -29.33 -8.59
CA GLN A 33 -13.74 -27.89 -8.78
C GLN A 33 -12.25 -27.50 -8.70
N PRO A 34 -11.74 -26.63 -9.59
CA PRO A 34 -10.39 -26.09 -9.46
C PRO A 34 -10.33 -25.10 -8.29
N ARG A 35 -9.35 -25.31 -7.40
CA ARG A 35 -9.01 -24.38 -6.32
C ARG A 35 -8.63 -23.03 -6.93
N LYS A 36 -9.29 -21.95 -6.49
CA LYS A 36 -8.92 -20.58 -6.83
C LYS A 36 -7.50 -20.30 -6.32
N ALA A 37 -6.54 -20.18 -7.23
CA ALA A 37 -5.21 -19.68 -6.94
C ALA A 37 -5.30 -18.20 -6.55
N CYS A 38 -4.77 -17.84 -5.38
CA CYS A 38 -4.49 -16.45 -5.03
C CYS A 38 -3.38 -15.94 -5.95
N PHE A 39 -3.71 -14.98 -6.83
CA PHE A 39 -2.73 -14.21 -7.59
C PHE A 39 -1.94 -13.31 -6.63
N GLY A 40 -0.85 -13.85 -6.07
CA GLY A 40 0.30 -13.05 -5.69
C GLY A 40 1.07 -12.74 -6.96
N SER A 41 1.25 -11.46 -7.28
CA SER A 41 2.05 -11.03 -8.42
C SER A 41 3.52 -11.38 -8.19
N LEU A 42 3.92 -12.59 -8.59
CA LEU A 42 5.29 -12.95 -8.91
C LEU A 42 5.64 -12.30 -10.25
N VAL A 43 6.55 -11.35 -10.24
CA VAL A 43 7.26 -10.92 -11.45
C VAL A 43 8.29 -12.01 -11.77
N PRO A 44 8.30 -12.61 -12.98
CA PRO A 44 9.28 -13.62 -13.33
C PRO A 44 10.65 -12.99 -13.61
N LEU A 45 11.71 -13.59 -13.06
CA LEU A 45 13.09 -13.30 -13.39
C LEU A 45 13.37 -13.80 -14.82
N LEU A 46 13.51 -12.88 -15.77
CA LEU A 46 14.04 -13.18 -17.10
C LEU A 46 15.57 -13.13 -17.01
N HIS A 47 16.24 -14.27 -17.11
CA HIS A 47 17.69 -14.34 -17.33
C HIS A 47 17.98 -13.98 -18.80
N LEU A 48 18.52 -12.79 -19.03
CA LEU A 48 19.14 -12.40 -20.30
C LEU A 48 20.65 -12.32 -20.10
N HIS A 49 21.38 -13.26 -20.70
CA HIS A 49 22.82 -13.15 -20.93
C HIS A 49 23.07 -12.00 -21.91
N GLY A 50 23.69 -10.91 -21.43
CA GLY A 50 24.11 -9.80 -22.27
C GLY A 50 24.93 -8.79 -21.45
N LYS A 51 26.25 -8.80 -21.67
CA LYS A 51 27.28 -7.82 -21.27
C LYS A 51 26.88 -6.80 -20.19
N ALA A 52 27.34 -7.06 -18.97
CA ALA A 52 27.17 -6.23 -17.80
C ALA A 52 27.79 -4.83 -17.99
N TRP A 53 26.97 -3.79 -17.84
CA TRP A 53 27.40 -2.44 -17.50
C TRP A 53 27.22 -2.27 -15.98
N PRO A 54 28.27 -1.96 -15.19
CA PRO A 54 28.15 -1.94 -13.75
C PRO A 54 27.58 -0.59 -13.30
N LEU A 55 26.26 -0.50 -13.16
CA LEU A 55 25.66 0.50 -12.28
C LEU A 55 25.34 -0.18 -10.95
N PRO A 56 25.98 0.21 -9.83
CA PRO A 56 25.62 -0.32 -8.53
C PRO A 56 24.32 0.36 -8.07
N ALA A 57 23.17 -0.07 -8.59
CA ALA A 57 21.88 0.35 -8.04
C ALA A 57 21.62 -0.40 -6.72
N ARG A 58 22.11 0.13 -5.59
CA ARG A 58 21.58 -0.29 -4.28
C ARG A 58 20.26 0.43 -4.06
N GLN A 59 19.18 -0.22 -4.46
CA GLN A 59 17.83 0.13 -4.03
C GLN A 59 17.78 -0.01 -2.50
N PHE A 60 17.79 1.11 -1.77
CA PHE A 60 17.38 1.12 -0.37
C PHE A 60 15.89 0.79 -0.35
N ARG A 61 15.60 -0.51 -0.22
CA ARG A 61 14.25 -1.02 -0.10
C ARG A 61 13.68 -0.45 1.20
N GLY A 62 12.63 0.36 1.10
CA GLY A 62 11.65 0.51 2.16
C GLY A 62 11.00 -0.85 2.42
N THR A 63 11.72 -1.75 3.09
CA THR A 63 11.22 -3.08 3.39
C THR A 63 10.19 -2.98 4.50
N TRP A 64 9.01 -3.51 4.20
CA TRP A 64 7.86 -3.75 5.08
C TRP A 64 8.13 -4.62 6.32
N LYS A 65 9.39 -4.76 6.77
CA LYS A 65 9.76 -5.78 7.76
C LYS A 65 9.29 -5.46 9.18
N ALA A 66 9.21 -4.19 9.56
CA ALA A 66 8.51 -3.65 10.72
C ALA A 66 8.90 -2.17 10.72
N GLU A 67 7.97 -1.24 10.45
CA GLU A 67 8.19 0.22 10.39
C GLU A 67 9.68 0.64 10.48
N ILE A 68 10.44 0.45 9.40
CA ILE A 68 11.81 0.99 9.38
C ILE A 68 11.65 2.46 9.08
N MET A 69 11.91 3.23 10.11
CA MET A 69 11.85 4.67 10.13
C MET A 69 13.19 5.20 9.64
N PHE A 70 13.15 6.23 8.80
CA PHE A 70 14.35 6.90 8.31
C PHE A 70 15.02 7.63 9.48
N THR A 71 15.87 6.95 10.22
CA THR A 71 16.84 7.60 11.10
C THR A 71 17.95 8.21 10.23
N LYS A 72 18.63 9.25 10.74
CA LYS A 72 19.85 9.81 10.13
C LYS A 72 20.92 8.72 10.01
N GLU A 73 20.81 7.85 9.03
CA GLU A 73 21.85 6.86 8.75
C GLU A 73 22.94 7.48 7.85
N PRO A 74 24.21 7.07 8.02
CA PRO A 74 25.33 7.45 7.16
C PRO A 74 25.09 7.24 5.65
N GLY A 75 24.11 6.41 5.28
CA GLY A 75 23.78 6.07 3.90
C GLY A 75 23.27 7.23 3.04
N MET A 76 22.61 8.24 3.62
CA MET A 76 22.08 9.38 2.83
C MET A 76 23.18 10.32 2.34
N VAL A 77 24.25 10.46 3.15
CA VAL A 77 25.45 11.23 2.77
C VAL A 77 26.31 10.45 1.78
N ALA A 78 26.31 9.11 1.87
CA ALA A 78 27.06 8.24 0.95
C ALA A 78 26.50 8.29 -0.48
N GLY A 79 25.18 8.32 -0.69
CA GLY A 79 24.59 8.33 -2.04
C GLY A 79 25.11 9.46 -2.93
N ASN A 80 25.18 10.69 -2.41
CA ASN A 80 25.69 11.84 -3.16
C ASN A 80 27.22 11.87 -3.31
N LYS A 81 27.96 11.24 -2.39
CA LYS A 81 29.44 11.16 -2.49
C LYS A 81 29.88 10.09 -3.49
N GLU A 82 29.08 9.07 -3.70
CA GLU A 82 29.38 7.91 -4.56
C GLU A 82 28.65 7.96 -5.92
N ASP A 83 28.06 9.11 -6.29
CA ASP A 83 27.29 9.33 -7.54
C ASP A 83 26.20 8.26 -7.77
N MET A 84 25.48 7.91 -6.70
CA MET A 84 24.43 6.89 -6.70
C MET A 84 23.04 7.49 -6.60
N TRP A 85 22.11 6.98 -7.42
CA TRP A 85 20.71 7.38 -7.36
C TRP A 85 20.05 6.98 -6.03
N LEU A 86 19.58 7.97 -5.28
CA LEU A 86 18.86 7.78 -4.03
C LEU A 86 17.34 7.91 -4.23
N HIS A 87 16.63 6.78 -4.17
CA HIS A 87 15.17 6.74 -4.16
C HIS A 87 14.63 6.49 -2.75
N ILE A 88 13.70 7.34 -2.29
CA ILE A 88 12.95 7.15 -1.05
C ILE A 88 11.59 6.53 -1.36
N ASP A 89 11.39 5.28 -0.91
CA ASP A 89 10.09 4.61 -0.90
C ASP A 89 9.39 4.85 0.45
N ALA A 90 8.44 5.78 0.45
CA ALA A 90 7.55 6.07 1.57
C ALA A 90 6.12 5.62 1.26
N ALA A 91 5.91 4.50 0.55
CA ALA A 91 4.59 4.06 0.07
C ALA A 91 3.46 4.17 1.11
N TYR A 92 3.70 3.76 2.36
CA TYR A 92 2.74 3.90 3.46
C TYR A 92 2.95 5.21 4.25
N ALA A 93 4.12 5.35 4.86
CA ALA A 93 4.42 6.42 5.80
C ALA A 93 4.39 7.82 5.15
N GLY A 94 4.58 7.93 3.83
CA GLY A 94 4.61 9.22 3.13
C GLY A 94 3.33 10.04 3.26
N SER A 95 2.20 9.38 3.53
CA SER A 95 0.95 10.10 3.81
C SER A 95 1.01 10.87 5.13
N SER A 96 1.76 10.39 6.13
CA SER A 96 1.84 11.00 7.46
C SER A 96 2.54 12.36 7.48
N PHE A 97 3.37 12.65 6.48
CA PHE A 97 4.17 13.88 6.43
C PHE A 97 3.36 15.16 6.18
N ILE A 98 2.07 15.03 5.88
CA ILE A 98 1.14 16.16 5.91
C ILE A 98 0.98 16.70 7.35
N CYS A 99 1.19 15.87 8.37
CA CYS A 99 1.19 16.23 9.79
C CYS A 99 2.61 16.70 10.19
N PRO A 100 2.78 17.94 10.68
CA PRO A 100 4.10 18.48 11.02
C PRO A 100 4.90 17.63 12.00
N GLU A 101 4.26 17.01 12.99
CA GLU A 101 4.89 16.19 14.02
C GLU A 101 5.57 14.92 13.48
N PHE A 102 5.19 14.41 12.30
CA PHE A 102 5.81 13.25 11.66
C PHE A 102 6.87 13.62 10.62
N ARG A 103 7.09 14.91 10.34
CA ARG A 103 8.03 15.35 9.29
C ARG A 103 9.50 15.11 9.64
N HIS A 104 9.82 14.90 10.91
CA HIS A 104 11.19 14.54 11.30
C HIS A 104 11.66 13.22 10.66
N LEU A 105 10.72 12.37 10.21
CA LEU A 105 10.97 11.15 9.46
C LEU A 105 11.36 11.38 8.00
N LEU A 106 11.24 12.61 7.51
CA LEU A 106 11.71 13.03 6.20
C LEU A 106 13.10 13.69 6.25
N ASN A 107 13.71 13.82 7.43
CA ASN A 107 15.02 14.46 7.55
C ASN A 107 16.03 13.78 6.61
N GLY A 108 16.65 14.54 5.70
CA GLY A 108 17.55 14.04 4.66
C GLY A 108 16.89 13.87 3.28
N VAL A 109 15.57 14.04 3.13
CA VAL A 109 14.87 13.94 1.84
C VAL A 109 15.47 14.85 0.77
N GLU A 110 16.08 15.97 1.17
CA GLU A 110 16.82 16.90 0.31
C GLU A 110 17.96 16.23 -0.46
N PHE A 111 18.51 15.12 0.04
CA PHE A 111 19.55 14.35 -0.64
C PHE A 111 18.98 13.37 -1.67
N ALA A 112 17.68 13.06 -1.65
CA ALA A 112 17.09 12.10 -2.59
C ALA A 112 16.98 12.64 -4.02
N ASP A 113 17.14 11.76 -4.99
CA ASP A 113 16.87 12.03 -6.41
C ASP A 113 15.40 11.79 -6.76
N SER A 114 14.74 10.92 -5.99
CA SER A 114 13.31 10.67 -6.15
C SER A 114 12.65 10.23 -4.85
N PHE A 115 11.36 10.53 -4.74
CA PHE A 115 10.53 10.23 -3.57
C PHE A 115 9.18 9.69 -4.03
N ASN A 116 8.70 8.63 -3.39
CA ASN A 116 7.39 8.04 -3.68
C ASN A 116 6.55 7.87 -2.41
N PHE A 117 5.24 8.09 -2.53
CA PHE A 117 4.28 7.52 -1.58
C PHE A 117 2.97 7.14 -2.26
N ASN A 118 2.14 6.34 -1.59
CA ASN A 118 0.87 5.88 -2.13
C ASN A 118 -0.32 6.52 -1.41
N PRO A 119 -0.96 7.55 -1.99
CA PRO A 119 -2.25 8.05 -1.51
C PRO A 119 -3.30 6.95 -1.34
N HIS A 120 -3.23 5.88 -2.14
CA HIS A 120 -4.14 4.76 -2.04
C HIS A 120 -3.94 3.85 -0.82
N LYS A 121 -2.87 4.03 -0.06
CA LYS A 121 -2.62 3.28 1.17
C LYS A 121 -3.24 3.95 2.37
N TRP A 122 -2.96 5.25 2.57
CA TRP A 122 -3.31 5.91 3.83
C TRP A 122 -3.75 7.37 3.69
N LEU A 123 -4.17 7.78 2.50
CA LEU A 123 -4.67 9.14 2.22
C LEU A 123 -6.06 9.14 1.58
N LEU A 124 -6.87 8.11 1.85
CA LEU A 124 -8.28 8.01 1.44
C LEU A 124 -8.57 8.03 -0.07
N VAL A 125 -7.54 7.96 -0.91
CA VAL A 125 -7.71 7.81 -2.36
C VAL A 125 -7.92 6.32 -2.67
N ASN A 126 -8.85 5.95 -3.55
CA ASN A 126 -9.02 4.55 -3.92
C ASN A 126 -7.87 4.06 -4.82
N PHE A 127 -7.58 2.76 -4.78
CA PHE A 127 -6.59 2.12 -5.67
C PHE A 127 -6.96 2.31 -7.15
N ASP A 128 -6.02 2.51 -8.08
CA ASP A 128 -4.57 2.70 -7.95
C ASP A 128 -4.18 4.20 -7.85
N CYS A 129 -3.29 4.59 -6.93
CA CYS A 129 -2.79 5.96 -6.89
C CYS A 129 -1.44 6.05 -6.17
N SER A 130 -0.35 6.12 -6.94
CA SER A 130 1.01 6.32 -6.42
C SER A 130 1.51 7.66 -6.92
N ALA A 131 2.10 8.47 -6.04
CA ALA A 131 2.60 9.78 -6.34
C ALA A 131 4.12 9.77 -6.19
N MET A 132 4.82 10.22 -7.23
CA MET A 132 6.27 10.24 -7.30
C MET A 132 6.77 11.63 -7.66
N TRP A 133 7.81 12.05 -6.96
CA TRP A 133 8.59 13.24 -7.25
C TRP A 133 9.99 12.81 -7.70
N VAL A 134 10.53 13.54 -8.67
CA VAL A 134 11.91 13.39 -9.14
C VAL A 134 12.58 14.77 -9.08
N LYS A 135 13.83 14.82 -8.62
CA LYS A 135 14.59 16.07 -8.51
C LYS A 135 14.93 16.63 -9.88
N LYS A 136 15.32 15.76 -10.83
CA LYS A 136 15.64 16.11 -12.22
C LYS A 136 14.73 15.32 -13.16
N ARG A 137 13.70 15.98 -13.71
CA ARG A 137 12.76 15.34 -14.66
C ARG A 137 13.44 14.84 -15.93
N THR A 138 14.56 15.45 -16.33
CA THR A 138 15.32 15.10 -17.54
C THR A 138 15.84 13.67 -17.48
N ASP A 139 16.15 13.16 -16.29
CA ASP A 139 16.69 11.81 -16.12
C ASP A 139 15.61 10.76 -16.46
N LEU A 140 14.37 11.04 -16.02
CA LEU A 140 13.21 10.19 -16.33
C LEU A 140 12.82 10.28 -17.81
N ILE A 141 12.79 11.49 -18.36
CA ILE A 141 12.50 11.72 -19.78
C ILE A 141 13.55 11.03 -20.65
N GLY A 142 14.85 11.18 -20.34
CA GLY A 142 15.94 10.57 -21.10
C GLY A 142 15.85 9.05 -21.14
N ALA A 143 15.41 8.42 -20.03
CA ALA A 143 15.22 6.97 -19.96
C ALA A 143 14.01 6.45 -20.74
N PHE A 144 12.93 7.22 -20.83
CA PHE A 144 11.64 6.77 -21.42
C PHE A 144 11.20 7.54 -22.67
N LYS A 145 12.07 8.34 -23.27
CA LYS A 145 11.71 9.18 -24.42
C LYS A 145 11.24 8.31 -25.58
N LEU A 146 10.01 8.56 -26.03
CA LEU A 146 9.39 7.91 -27.18
C LEU A 146 8.59 8.95 -27.96
N ASP A 147 9.03 9.25 -29.18
CA ASP A 147 8.50 10.35 -30.01
C ASP A 147 8.21 9.94 -31.47
N PRO A 148 7.31 8.97 -31.69
CA PRO A 148 6.83 8.67 -33.03
C PRO A 148 6.07 9.86 -33.61
N LEU A 149 6.08 9.99 -34.95
CA LEU A 149 5.52 11.13 -35.67
C LEU A 149 4.05 11.43 -35.30
N TYR A 150 3.24 10.38 -35.09
CA TYR A 150 1.81 10.51 -34.77
C TYR A 150 1.52 11.04 -33.36
N LEU A 151 2.54 11.17 -32.49
CA LEU A 151 2.42 11.75 -31.15
C LEU A 151 3.02 13.17 -31.05
N LYS A 152 3.51 13.72 -32.16
CA LYS A 152 4.07 15.08 -32.18
C LYS A 152 2.99 16.13 -32.12
N HIS A 153 3.30 17.25 -31.47
CA HIS A 153 2.42 18.42 -31.40
C HIS A 153 3.25 19.70 -31.28
N ASN A 154 2.66 20.85 -31.64
CA ASN A 154 3.35 22.15 -31.75
C ASN A 154 3.91 22.71 -30.43
N HIS A 155 3.65 22.05 -29.30
CA HIS A 155 4.11 22.47 -27.97
C HIS A 155 5.18 21.56 -27.38
N GLN A 156 5.61 20.53 -28.11
CA GLN A 156 6.52 19.51 -27.60
C GLN A 156 7.88 20.09 -27.21
N ASP A 157 8.39 21.03 -28.01
CA ASP A 157 9.69 21.68 -27.77
C ASP A 157 9.57 23.01 -27.01
N SER A 158 8.34 23.43 -26.67
CA SER A 158 8.11 24.70 -25.97
C SER A 158 8.61 24.69 -24.52
N GLY A 159 8.78 23.52 -23.91
CA GLY A 159 9.07 23.36 -22.48
C GLY A 159 7.93 23.76 -21.54
N LEU A 160 6.85 24.37 -22.06
CA LEU A 160 5.69 24.86 -21.30
C LEU A 160 4.74 23.74 -20.89
N ILE A 161 4.65 22.68 -21.69
CA ILE A 161 3.75 21.53 -21.45
C ILE A 161 4.59 20.31 -21.10
N THR A 162 4.26 19.67 -19.98
CA THR A 162 4.89 18.40 -19.59
C THR A 162 4.13 17.24 -20.21
N ASP A 163 4.80 16.46 -21.05
CA ASP A 163 4.26 15.20 -21.54
C ASP A 163 4.56 14.05 -20.56
N TYR A 164 3.56 13.67 -19.77
CA TYR A 164 3.68 12.58 -18.83
C TYR A 164 3.93 11.22 -19.48
N ARG A 165 3.81 11.06 -20.81
CA ARG A 165 4.15 9.78 -21.48
C ARG A 165 5.62 9.40 -21.27
N HIS A 166 6.50 10.40 -21.13
CA HIS A 166 7.94 10.19 -20.88
C HIS A 166 8.28 9.96 -19.40
N TRP A 167 7.26 9.84 -18.53
CA TRP A 167 7.43 9.71 -17.08
C TRP A 167 6.96 8.36 -16.54
N GLN A 168 6.53 7.46 -17.42
CA GLN A 168 5.93 6.18 -17.05
C GLN A 168 6.14 5.15 -18.16
N LEU A 169 6.01 3.86 -17.82
CA LEU A 169 6.16 2.76 -18.77
C LEU A 169 5.08 2.74 -19.87
N PRO A 170 3.76 2.80 -19.58
CA PRO A 170 2.75 2.76 -20.62
C PRO A 170 2.56 4.13 -21.28
N LEU A 171 2.25 4.15 -22.58
CA LEU A 171 1.85 5.38 -23.28
C LEU A 171 0.52 5.94 -22.73
N GLY A 172 -0.51 5.11 -22.69
CA GLY A 172 -1.84 5.49 -22.23
C GLY A 172 -1.90 5.71 -20.72
N ARG A 173 -2.64 6.74 -20.28
CA ARG A 173 -2.86 7.03 -18.85
C ARG A 173 -4.31 7.37 -18.54
N ARG A 174 -4.78 6.95 -17.36
CA ARG A 174 -6.08 7.34 -16.81
C ARG A 174 -5.97 8.73 -16.16
N PHE A 175 -7.10 9.42 -16.00
CA PHE A 175 -7.16 10.70 -15.28
C PHE A 175 -7.11 10.51 -13.75
N ARG A 176 -5.98 10.00 -13.23
CA ARG A 176 -5.81 9.64 -11.81
C ARG A 176 -5.81 10.84 -10.87
N SER A 177 -5.42 12.02 -11.34
CA SER A 177 -5.39 13.24 -10.53
C SER A 177 -6.78 13.71 -10.12
N LEU A 178 -7.84 13.37 -10.86
CA LEU A 178 -9.20 13.81 -10.54
C LEU A 178 -9.68 13.29 -9.17
N LYS A 179 -9.49 12.00 -8.88
CA LYS A 179 -9.87 11.43 -7.58
C LYS A 179 -9.07 12.01 -6.42
N MET A 180 -7.78 12.29 -6.64
CA MET A 180 -6.92 12.92 -5.64
C MET A 180 -7.37 14.36 -5.37
N TRP A 181 -7.72 15.10 -6.42
CA TRP A 181 -8.28 16.45 -6.33
C TRP A 181 -9.57 16.49 -5.51
N PHE A 182 -10.51 15.56 -5.76
CA PHE A 182 -11.75 15.46 -4.96
C PHE A 182 -11.45 15.20 -3.49
N VAL A 183 -10.57 14.26 -3.16
CA VAL A 183 -10.19 13.98 -1.75
C VAL A 183 -9.62 15.22 -1.09
N PHE A 184 -8.70 15.93 -1.75
CA PHE A 184 -8.10 17.15 -1.19
C PHE A 184 -9.13 18.26 -0.99
N ARG A 185 -10.03 18.44 -1.95
CA ARG A 185 -11.12 19.44 -1.90
C ARG A 185 -12.16 19.13 -0.84
N MET A 186 -12.50 17.86 -0.64
CA MET A 186 -13.56 17.44 0.28
C MET A 186 -13.11 17.44 1.73
N TYR A 187 -11.92 16.87 2.01
CA TYR A 187 -11.44 16.73 3.40
C TYR A 187 -10.63 17.94 3.85
N GLY A 188 -9.95 18.62 2.92
CA GLY A 188 -8.95 19.64 3.25
C GLY A 188 -7.76 19.08 4.03
N VAL A 189 -6.72 19.91 4.20
CA VAL A 189 -5.50 19.49 4.91
C VAL A 189 -5.80 19.12 6.37
N LYS A 190 -6.65 19.88 7.07
CA LYS A 190 -7.00 19.64 8.48
C LYS A 190 -7.73 18.30 8.66
N GLY A 191 -8.67 17.98 7.77
CA GLY A 191 -9.42 16.71 7.82
C GLY A 191 -8.51 15.50 7.57
N LEU A 192 -7.61 15.59 6.58
CA LEU A 192 -6.64 14.53 6.30
C LEU A 192 -5.63 14.35 7.45
N GLN A 193 -5.14 15.43 8.04
CA GLN A 193 -4.27 15.35 9.23
C GLN A 193 -4.99 14.71 10.42
N ALA A 194 -6.24 15.09 10.67
CA ALA A 194 -7.05 14.49 11.74
C ALA A 194 -7.27 12.99 11.52
N TYR A 195 -7.49 12.57 10.28
CA TYR A 195 -7.62 11.17 9.91
C TYR A 195 -6.36 10.35 10.24
N ILE A 196 -5.17 10.84 9.88
CA ILE A 196 -3.90 10.17 10.19
C ILE A 196 -3.65 10.12 11.70
N ARG A 197 -3.82 11.25 12.40
CA ARG A 197 -3.67 11.32 13.86
C ARG A 197 -4.61 10.35 14.59
N LYS A 198 -5.85 10.18 14.10
CA LYS A 198 -6.78 9.19 14.64
C LYS A 198 -6.22 7.78 14.52
N HIS A 199 -5.69 7.39 13.36
CA HIS A 199 -5.13 6.06 13.15
C HIS A 199 -3.91 5.80 14.05
N VAL A 200 -3.01 6.78 14.18
CA VAL A 200 -1.83 6.68 15.07
C VAL A 200 -2.27 6.57 16.54
N ARG A 201 -3.24 7.37 16.98
CA ARG A 201 -3.81 7.27 18.34
C ARG A 201 -4.39 5.88 18.63
N LEU A 202 -5.12 5.30 17.67
CA LEU A 202 -5.70 3.96 17.78
C LEU A 202 -4.64 2.86 17.80
N ALA A 203 -3.53 3.03 17.07
CA ALA A 203 -2.40 2.11 17.15
C ALA A 203 -1.76 2.14 18.54
N HIS A 204 -1.51 3.33 19.11
CA HIS A 204 -1.02 3.45 20.50
C HIS A 204 -2.02 2.98 21.55
N GLU A 205 -3.32 3.05 21.27
CA GLU A 205 -4.33 2.42 22.12
C GLU A 205 -4.16 0.89 22.14
N PHE A 206 -4.02 0.27 20.97
CA PHE A 206 -3.73 -1.15 20.85
C PHE A 206 -2.40 -1.54 21.52
N GLU A 207 -1.36 -0.73 21.32
CA GLU A 207 -0.05 -0.91 21.97
C GLU A 207 -0.18 -1.01 23.49
N ARG A 208 -0.88 -0.05 24.13
CA ARG A 208 -1.11 -0.06 25.58
C ARG A 208 -1.85 -1.31 26.04
N LEU A 209 -2.86 -1.74 25.29
CA LEU A 209 -3.59 -2.98 25.59
C LEU A 209 -2.69 -4.21 25.56
N VAL A 210 -1.78 -4.30 24.58
CA VAL A 210 -0.81 -5.39 24.50
C VAL A 210 0.19 -5.35 25.65
N GLN A 211 0.70 -4.17 26.01
CA GLN A 211 1.66 -4.00 27.10
C GLN A 211 1.09 -4.37 28.48
N GLN A 212 -0.22 -4.24 28.68
CA GLN A 212 -0.91 -4.63 29.92
C GLN A 212 -1.03 -6.16 30.09
N ASP A 213 -0.82 -6.95 29.04
CA ASP A 213 -0.87 -8.40 29.11
C ASP A 213 0.55 -9.00 29.10
N PRO A 214 1.04 -9.55 30.23
CA PRO A 214 2.42 -10.00 30.36
C PRO A 214 2.80 -11.17 29.44
N ARG A 215 1.81 -11.83 28.84
CA ARG A 215 1.99 -12.94 27.88
C ARG A 215 2.51 -12.46 26.53
N PHE A 216 2.33 -11.19 26.21
CA PHE A 216 2.72 -10.60 24.93
C PHE A 216 3.94 -9.69 25.07
N GLU A 217 4.57 -9.41 23.93
CA GLU A 217 5.62 -8.40 23.80
C GLU A 217 5.42 -7.58 22.52
N ILE A 218 5.71 -6.28 22.62
CA ILE A 218 5.84 -5.37 21.47
C ILE A 218 7.22 -5.58 20.86
N CYS A 219 7.28 -5.84 19.55
CA CYS A 219 8.51 -6.25 18.86
C CYS A 219 9.35 -5.08 18.35
N THR A 220 8.71 -3.92 18.11
CA THR A 220 9.33 -2.68 17.63
C THR A 220 8.58 -1.49 18.20
N GLU A 221 9.24 -0.34 18.28
CA GLU A 221 8.56 0.92 18.57
C GLU A 221 7.37 1.11 17.62
N VAL A 222 6.23 1.53 18.19
CA VAL A 222 5.03 1.89 17.43
C VAL A 222 5.14 3.37 17.12
N THR A 223 5.31 3.75 15.85
CA THR A 223 5.43 5.17 15.52
C THR A 223 4.27 5.72 14.70
N LEU A 224 3.65 4.89 13.87
CA LEU A 224 2.51 5.30 13.05
C LEU A 224 1.30 4.38 13.32
N GLY A 225 0.70 3.81 12.27
CA GLY A 225 -0.55 3.05 12.36
C GLY A 225 -0.36 1.54 12.43
N LEU A 226 0.87 1.04 12.65
CA LEU A 226 1.20 -0.38 12.68
C LEU A 226 1.77 -0.78 14.05
N VAL A 227 1.16 -1.79 14.68
CA VAL A 227 1.72 -2.42 15.88
C VAL A 227 2.26 -3.80 15.52
N CYS A 228 3.53 -4.03 15.81
CA CYS A 228 4.19 -5.33 15.65
C CYS A 228 4.30 -5.99 17.02
N PHE A 229 3.61 -7.11 17.23
CA PHE A 229 3.53 -7.76 18.53
C PHE A 229 3.54 -9.29 18.39
N ARG A 230 3.82 -9.98 19.48
CA ARG A 230 3.78 -11.45 19.53
C ARG A 230 3.49 -11.96 20.93
N LEU A 231 3.02 -13.20 21.03
CA LEU A 231 3.12 -13.97 22.26
C LEU A 231 4.58 -14.29 22.54
N LYS A 232 4.99 -14.18 23.80
CA LYS A 232 6.29 -14.64 24.28
C LYS A 232 6.37 -16.17 24.11
N GLY A 233 7.54 -16.65 23.69
CA GLY A 233 7.77 -18.07 23.38
C GLY A 233 8.13 -18.32 21.93
N SER A 234 7.75 -19.48 21.39
CA SER A 234 8.19 -19.94 20.08
C SER A 234 7.50 -19.23 18.89
N ASN A 235 8.09 -19.34 17.70
CA ASN A 235 7.46 -18.87 16.46
C ASN A 235 6.22 -19.69 16.10
N ARG A 236 6.29 -21.02 16.25
CA ARG A 236 5.15 -21.92 16.06
C ARG A 236 3.91 -21.51 16.87
N LEU A 237 4.10 -21.09 18.12
CA LEU A 237 3.01 -20.58 18.95
C LEU A 237 2.31 -19.36 18.32
N ASN A 238 3.07 -18.48 17.69
CA ASN A 238 2.55 -17.28 17.05
C ASN A 238 1.93 -17.57 15.68
N GLU A 239 2.45 -18.56 14.96
CA GLU A 239 1.85 -19.09 13.73
C GLU A 239 0.46 -19.70 14.03
N GLU A 240 0.36 -20.55 15.06
CA GLU A 240 -0.90 -21.15 15.50
C GLU A 240 -1.89 -20.09 16.01
N LEU A 241 -1.42 -19.08 16.77
CA LEU A 241 -2.27 -17.96 17.18
C LEU A 241 -2.83 -17.21 15.97
N LEU A 242 -1.98 -16.88 14.99
CA LEU A 242 -2.39 -16.19 13.79
C LEU A 242 -3.42 -17.01 12.98
N GLU A 243 -3.19 -18.31 12.86
CA GLU A 243 -4.12 -19.22 12.17
C GLU A 243 -5.49 -19.22 12.84
N ARG A 244 -5.54 -19.31 14.19
CA ARG A 244 -6.79 -19.24 14.96
C ARG A 244 -7.50 -17.89 14.77
N ILE A 245 -6.75 -16.78 14.80
CA ILE A 245 -7.29 -15.43 14.59
C ILE A 245 -7.94 -15.32 13.20
N ASN A 246 -7.21 -15.70 12.14
CA ASN A 246 -7.70 -15.57 10.77
C ASN A 246 -8.84 -16.57 10.46
N SER A 247 -8.79 -17.78 11.03
CA SER A 247 -9.85 -18.78 10.87
C SER A 247 -11.16 -18.39 11.54
N ALA A 248 -11.11 -17.62 12.63
CA ALA A 248 -12.30 -17.08 13.29
C ALA A 248 -13.03 -16.00 12.47
N LYS A 249 -12.37 -15.42 11.45
CA LYS A 249 -12.93 -14.43 10.50
C LYS A 249 -13.54 -13.16 11.15
N LYS A 250 -13.19 -12.86 12.40
CA LYS A 250 -13.62 -11.63 13.10
C LYS A 250 -12.70 -10.45 12.82
N ILE A 251 -11.41 -10.72 12.72
CA ILE A 251 -10.37 -9.78 12.31
C ILE A 251 -9.42 -10.50 11.35
N HIS A 252 -8.61 -9.73 10.61
CA HIS A 252 -7.59 -10.29 9.73
C HIS A 252 -6.24 -9.67 10.04
N LEU A 253 -5.25 -10.52 10.30
CA LEU A 253 -3.86 -10.11 10.53
C LEU A 253 -2.94 -10.82 9.53
N VAL A 254 -1.81 -10.19 9.25
CA VAL A 254 -0.76 -10.71 8.39
C VAL A 254 0.55 -10.73 9.19
N PRO A 255 1.39 -11.77 9.08
CA PRO A 255 2.63 -11.81 9.83
C PRO A 255 3.77 -11.09 9.10
N CYS A 256 4.88 -10.93 9.80
CA CYS A 256 6.20 -10.78 9.19
C CYS A 256 7.24 -11.55 10.00
N HIS A 257 8.44 -11.64 9.42
CA HIS A 257 9.64 -12.06 10.14
C HIS A 257 10.50 -10.83 10.44
N LEU A 258 10.74 -10.60 11.73
CA LEU A 258 11.72 -9.63 12.21
C LEU A 258 12.95 -10.39 12.69
N ARG A 259 14.01 -10.41 11.87
CA ARG A 259 15.11 -11.38 12.00
C ARG A 259 14.52 -12.79 12.05
N ASP A 260 14.82 -13.58 13.09
CA ASP A 260 14.32 -14.95 13.26
C ASP A 260 13.05 -15.04 14.10
N LYS A 261 12.36 -13.92 14.34
CA LYS A 261 11.12 -13.86 15.12
C LYS A 261 9.90 -13.76 14.21
N PHE A 262 8.94 -14.67 14.36
CA PHE A 262 7.61 -14.57 13.75
C PHE A 262 6.74 -13.58 14.53
N VAL A 263 6.26 -12.54 13.87
CA VAL A 263 5.59 -11.39 14.48
C VAL A 263 4.24 -11.15 13.82
N LEU A 264 3.23 -10.85 14.64
CA LEU A 264 1.89 -10.48 14.18
C LEU A 264 1.83 -8.96 13.96
N ARG A 265 1.18 -8.54 12.88
CA ARG A 265 1.06 -7.12 12.52
C ARG A 265 -0.38 -6.65 12.61
N PHE A 266 -0.62 -5.70 13.50
CA PHE A 266 -1.92 -5.03 13.66
C PHE A 266 -1.86 -3.65 12.99
N ALA A 267 -2.38 -3.56 11.76
CA ALA A 267 -2.42 -2.32 11.00
C ALA A 267 -3.81 -1.66 11.10
N ILE A 268 -3.85 -0.39 11.49
CA ILE A 268 -5.10 0.40 11.52
C ILE A 268 -5.43 0.85 10.09
N CYS A 269 -6.29 0.11 9.40
CA CYS A 269 -6.55 0.28 7.97
C CYS A 269 -7.88 0.98 7.64
N ALA A 270 -8.99 0.51 8.21
CA ALA A 270 -10.33 0.90 7.74
C ALA A 270 -10.63 2.38 8.00
N ARG A 271 -11.24 3.08 7.02
CA ARG A 271 -11.63 4.49 7.16
C ARG A 271 -12.57 4.73 8.34
N THR A 272 -13.42 3.76 8.66
CA THR A 272 -14.46 3.82 9.70
C THR A 272 -14.02 3.16 11.00
N VAL A 273 -12.73 2.85 11.17
CA VAL A 273 -12.22 2.26 12.41
C VAL A 273 -12.41 3.23 13.59
N GLU A 274 -12.71 2.67 14.75
CA GLU A 274 -12.99 3.37 16.01
C GLU A 274 -12.35 2.58 17.15
N SER A 275 -12.21 3.19 18.32
CA SER A 275 -11.66 2.55 19.53
C SER A 275 -12.41 1.25 19.87
N ALA A 276 -13.74 1.22 19.76
CA ALA A 276 -14.53 0.01 20.01
C ALA A 276 -14.09 -1.19 19.14
N HIS A 277 -13.68 -0.95 17.88
CA HIS A 277 -13.17 -2.00 17.00
C HIS A 277 -11.79 -2.51 17.45
N VAL A 278 -10.93 -1.61 17.92
CA VAL A 278 -9.59 -1.95 18.46
C VAL A 278 -9.72 -2.77 19.74
N GLN A 279 -10.59 -2.34 20.65
CA GLN A 279 -10.88 -3.05 21.90
C GLN A 279 -11.46 -4.44 21.64
N LEU A 280 -12.40 -4.57 20.70
CA LEU A 280 -12.98 -5.85 20.30
C LEU A 280 -11.92 -6.77 19.66
N ALA A 281 -11.06 -6.22 18.81
CA ALA A 281 -9.96 -6.97 18.20
C ALA A 281 -8.99 -7.50 19.27
N TRP A 282 -8.56 -6.65 20.20
CA TRP A 282 -7.67 -7.06 21.28
C TRP A 282 -8.29 -8.13 22.19
N LYS A 283 -9.53 -7.92 22.63
CA LYS A 283 -10.27 -8.90 23.44
C LYS A 283 -10.31 -10.26 22.74
N HIS A 284 -10.54 -10.27 21.43
CA HIS A 284 -10.55 -11.50 20.65
C HIS A 284 -9.18 -12.18 20.60
N VAL A 285 -8.10 -11.42 20.36
CA VAL A 285 -6.71 -11.94 20.37
C VAL A 285 -6.35 -12.52 21.74
N ALA A 286 -6.62 -11.79 22.82
CA ALA A 286 -6.30 -12.22 24.19
C ALA A 286 -7.07 -13.49 24.59
N GLN A 287 -8.33 -13.63 24.18
CA GLN A 287 -9.14 -14.84 24.42
C GLN A 287 -8.58 -16.06 23.67
N LEU A 288 -8.22 -15.90 22.40
CA LEU A 288 -7.62 -16.98 21.61
C LEU A 288 -6.26 -17.40 22.17
N ALA A 289 -5.46 -16.44 22.65
CA ALA A 289 -4.21 -16.73 23.33
C ALA A 289 -4.42 -17.53 24.63
N THR A 290 -5.43 -17.20 25.44
CA THR A 290 -5.78 -17.98 26.65
C THR A 290 -6.10 -19.43 26.29
N SER A 291 -6.97 -19.65 25.29
CA SER A 291 -7.33 -21.00 24.84
C SER A 291 -6.12 -21.77 24.29
N LEU A 292 -5.25 -21.10 23.54
CA LEU A 292 -4.06 -21.71 22.96
C LEU A 292 -3.04 -22.11 24.02
N LEU A 293 -2.85 -21.30 25.06
CA LEU A 293 -1.93 -21.60 26.16
C LEU A 293 -2.48 -22.65 27.13
N ALA A 294 -3.80 -22.82 27.23
CA ALA A 294 -4.44 -23.84 28.04
C ALA A 294 -4.50 -25.22 27.37
N THR A 295 -4.20 -25.31 26.06
CA THR A 295 -4.17 -26.60 25.34
C THR A 295 -2.91 -27.38 25.77
N PRO A 296 -3.02 -28.62 26.29
CA PRO A 296 -1.87 -29.45 26.60
C PRO A 296 -0.98 -29.61 25.36
N ARG A 297 0.34 -29.52 25.55
CA ARG A 297 1.31 -29.79 24.49
C ARG A 297 1.96 -31.13 24.80
N ASP A 298 1.70 -32.11 23.95
CA ASP A 298 2.38 -33.41 23.94
C ASP A 298 3.85 -33.26 23.52
#